data_AF-A0A9E7M9H9-F1
#
_entry.id   AF-A0A9E7M9H9-F1
#
_cell.length_a   1.000
_cell.length_b   1.000
_cell.length_c   1.000
_cell.angle_alpha   90.00
_cell.angle_beta   90.00
_cell.angle_gamma   90.00
#
_symmetry.space_group_name_H-M   'P 1'
#
loop_
_entity.id
_entity.type
_entity.pdbx_description
1 polymer ?
#
loop_
_entity_poly.entity_id
_entity_poly.type
_entity_poly.pdbx_seq_one_letter_code
_entity_poly.pdbx_strand_id
1 'polypeptide(L)' 'MIEKIEKALFETRPYIEYYEKLEKKIRELSSITQDEESFVNLLEREIQSTEEPFKTDLKIFLQKFTSI' A
#
# COMPACT_ATOMS: atom_id res chain seq x y z
N MET A 1 -2.07 -2.95 12.76
CA MET A 1 -1.32 -2.68 11.51
C MET A 1 -1.23 -3.89 10.57
N ILE A 2 -0.54 -4.99 10.90
CA ILE A 2 -0.35 -6.12 9.96
C ILE A 2 -1.69 -6.69 9.46
N GLU A 3 -2.65 -6.97 10.34
CA GLU A 3 -3.98 -7.47 9.93
C GLU A 3 -4.73 -6.50 9.01
N LYS A 4 -4.60 -5.19 9.27
CA LYS A 4 -5.20 -4.12 8.45
C LYS A 4 -4.55 -4.06 7.07
N ILE A 5 -3.23 -4.26 6.99
CA ILE A 5 -2.48 -4.36 5.73
C ILE A 5 -2.97 -5.57 4.92
N GLU A 6 -3.06 -6.75 5.52
CA GLU A 6 -3.55 -7.96 4.82
C GLU A 6 -4.97 -7.76 4.29
N LYS A 7 -5.86 -7.17 5.09
CA LYS A 7 -7.23 -6.86 4.67
C LYS A 7 -7.25 -5.86 3.51
N ALA A 8 -6.47 -4.78 3.59
CA ALA A 8 -6.37 -3.80 2.52
C ALA A 8 -5.79 -4.40 1.23
N LEU A 9 -4.76 -5.26 1.32
CA LEU A 9 -4.21 -5.99 0.17
C LEU A 9 -5.27 -6.89 -0.47
N PHE A 10 -6.01 -7.64 0.34
CA PHE A 10 -7.10 -8.50 -0.13
C PHE A 10 -8.18 -7.69 -0.86
N GLU A 11 -8.64 -6.58 -0.29
CA GLU A 11 -9.64 -5.70 -0.90
C GLU A 11 -9.12 -4.96 -2.14
N THR A 12 -7.81 -4.75 -2.25
CA THR A 12 -7.18 -4.09 -3.40
C THR A 12 -7.02 -5.02 -4.59
N ARG A 13 -6.81 -6.31 -4.35
CA ARG A 13 -6.52 -7.35 -5.37
C ARG A 13 -7.39 -7.32 -6.63
N PRO A 14 -8.72 -7.15 -6.58
CA PRO A 14 -9.54 -7.15 -7.81
C PRO A 14 -9.42 -5.87 -8.65
N TYR A 15 -8.72 -4.84 -8.18
CA TYR A 15 -8.66 -3.52 -8.80
C TYR A 15 -7.29 -3.16 -9.39
N ILE A 16 -6.31 -4.06 -9.31
CA ILE A 16 -4.91 -3.75 -9.66
C ILE A 16 -4.29 -4.79 -10.57
N GLU A 17 -3.26 -4.37 -11.30
CA GLU A 17 -2.54 -5.21 -12.26
C GLU A 17 -1.29 -5.86 -11.64
N TYR A 18 -0.59 -5.17 -10.74
CA TYR A 18 0.72 -5.60 -10.23
C TYR A 18 0.66 -6.04 -8.76
N TYR A 19 -0.25 -6.96 -8.42
CA TYR A 19 -0.50 -7.39 -7.04
C TYR A 19 0.76 -7.86 -6.30
N GLU A 20 1.57 -8.74 -6.91
CA GLU A 20 2.78 -9.26 -6.25
C GLU A 20 3.80 -8.14 -5.97
N LYS A 21 3.92 -7.19 -6.90
CA LYS A 21 4.79 -6.01 -6.73
C LYS A 21 4.27 -5.10 -5.62
N LEU A 22 2.95 -4.87 -5.59
CA LEU A 22 2.30 -4.09 -4.52
C LEU A 22 2.53 -4.76 -3.17
N GLU A 23 2.19 -6.04 -3.03
CA GLU A 23 2.33 -6.79 -1.78
C GLU A 23 3.76 -6.72 -1.25
N LYS A 24 4.75 -7.00 -2.10
CA LYS A 24 6.15 -6.90 -1.72
C LYS A 24 6.49 -5.51 -1.20
N LYS A 25 6.08 -4.46 -1.93
CA LYS A 25 6.37 -3.08 -1.56
C LYS A 25 5.71 -2.69 -0.24
N ILE A 26 4.45 -3.05 -0.05
CA ILE A 26 3.71 -2.80 1.19
C ILE A 26 4.36 -3.52 2.38
N ARG A 27 4.79 -4.78 2.21
CA ARG A 27 5.51 -5.53 3.25
C ARG A 27 6.84 -4.86 3.61
N GLU A 28 7.61 -4.43 2.61
CA GLU A 28 8.86 -3.67 2.82
C GLU A 28 8.62 -2.40 3.63
N LEU A 29 7.65 -1.57 3.22
CA LEU A 29 7.30 -0.33 3.93
C LEU A 29 6.85 -0.62 5.37
N SER A 30 6.01 -1.64 5.56
CA SER A 30 5.49 -2.01 6.89
C SER A 30 6.57 -2.52 7.84
N SER A 31 7.63 -3.14 7.32
CA SER A 31 8.74 -3.68 8.12
C SER A 31 9.64 -2.60 8.73
N ILE A 32 9.62 -1.39 8.17
CA ILE A 32 10.44 -0.26 8.61
C ILE A 32 9.64 0.84 9.31
N THR A 33 8.34 0.60 9.56
CA THR A 33 7.42 1.53 10.22
C THR A 33 6.88 0.90 11.49
N GLN A 34 6.75 1.68 12.56
CA GLN A 34 6.28 1.18 13.87
C GLN A 34 4.78 1.36 14.08
N ASP A 35 4.16 2.29 13.35
CA ASP A 35 2.78 2.71 13.51
C ASP A 35 2.14 3.08 12.17
N GLU A 36 0.81 3.26 12.17
CA GLU A 36 0.04 3.52 10.95
C GLU A 36 0.33 4.90 10.34
N GLU A 37 0.60 5.92 11.16
CA GLU A 37 0.90 7.27 10.67
C GLU A 37 2.24 7.28 9.93
N SER A 38 3.27 6.68 10.52
CA SER A 38 4.57 6.48 9.89
C SER A 38 4.47 5.70 8.58
N PHE A 39 3.64 4.66 8.54
CA PHE A 39 3.40 3.86 7.34
C PHE A 39 2.71 4.64 6.22
N VAL A 40 1.63 5.36 6.53
CA VAL A 40 0.90 6.18 5.57
C VAL A 40 1.81 7.27 4.99
N ASN A 41 2.54 8.00 5.84
CA ASN A 41 3.48 9.02 5.39
C ASN A 41 4.54 8.47 4.42
N LEU A 42 5.05 7.27 4.69
CA LEU A 42 6.05 6.65 3.83
C LEU A 42 5.45 6.16 2.49
N LEU A 43 4.25 5.60 2.55
CA LEU A 43 3.49 5.17 1.36
C LEU A 43 3.14 6.36 0.45
N GLU A 44 2.74 7.50 1.02
CA GLU A 44 2.47 8.71 0.24
C GLU A 44 3.72 9.21 -0.49
N ARG A 45 4.89 9.18 0.17
CA ARG A 45 6.16 9.52 -0.47
C ARG A 45 6.48 8.57 -1.62
N GLU A 46 6.26 7.28 -1.42
CA GLU A 46 6.46 6.29 -2.48
C GLU A 46 5.52 6.52 -3.67
N ILE A 47 4.27 6.89 -3.43
CA ILE A 47 3.31 7.26 -4.49
C ILE A 47 3.80 8.47 -5.29
N GLN A 48 4.44 9.45 -4.63
CA GLN A 48 4.99 10.61 -5.33
C GLN A 48 6.20 10.26 -6.21
N SER A 49 7.05 9.32 -5.77
CA SER A 49 8.25 8.89 -6.49
C SER A 49 8.03 7.77 -7.52
N THR A 50 6.84 7.15 -7.52
CA THR A 50 6.50 6.05 -8.43
C THR A 50 5.83 6.58 -9.71
N GLU A 51 6.19 6.01 -10.85
CA GLU A 51 5.56 6.30 -12.14
C GLU A 51 4.30 5.43 -12.39
N GLU A 52 3.41 5.89 -13.25
CA GLU A 52 2.27 5.09 -13.73
C GLU A 52 2.77 3.90 -14.57
N PRO A 53 2.09 2.74 -14.57
CA PRO A 53 0.78 2.47 -13.96
C PRO A 53 0.82 2.07 -12.48
N PHE A 54 2.00 1.73 -11.94
CA PHE A 54 2.12 1.20 -10.59
C PHE A 54 1.71 2.21 -9.49
N LYS A 55 1.87 3.50 -9.77
CA LYS A 55 1.37 4.58 -8.91
C LYS A 55 -0.13 4.45 -8.63
N THR A 56 -0.93 4.03 -9.61
CA THR A 56 -2.37 3.80 -9.44
C THR A 56 -2.65 2.67 -8.45
N ASP A 57 -1.93 1.56 -8.53
CA ASP A 57 -2.08 0.43 -7.60
C ASP A 57 -1.81 0.84 -6.14
N LEU A 58 -0.75 1.64 -5.91
CA LEU A 58 -0.42 2.17 -4.58
C LEU A 58 -1.50 3.12 -4.04
N LYS A 59 -2.10 3.96 -4.90
CA LYS A 59 -3.21 4.85 -4.51
C LYS A 59 -4.46 4.07 -4.13
N ILE A 60 -4.82 3.04 -4.91
CA ILE A 60 -5.97 2.19 -4.59
C ILE A 60 -5.75 1.50 -3.25
N PHE A 61 -4.55 0.95 -3.02
CA PHE A 61 -4.20 0.37 -1.73
C PHE A 61 -4.33 1.38 -0.57
N LEU A 62 -3.77 2.59 -0.71
CA LEU A 62 -3.86 3.63 0.32
C LEU A 62 -5.33 3.98 0.63
N GLN A 63 -6.17 4.10 -0.39
CA GLN A 63 -7.60 4.35 -0.22
C GLN A 63 -8.27 3.22 0.58
N LYS A 64 -8.01 1.96 0.25
CA LYS A 64 -8.55 0.81 1.00
C LYS A 64 -8.04 0.78 2.43
N PHE A 65 -6.74 0.98 2.62
CA PHE A 65 -6.11 0.97 3.93
C PHE A 65 -6.67 2.05 4.87
N THR A 66 -6.93 3.26 4.37
CA THR A 66 -7.49 4.37 5.16
C THR A 66 -9.00 4.26 5.40
N SER A 67 -9.70 3.44 4.62
CA SER A 67 -11.16 3.23 4.74
C SER A 67 -11.56 2.14 5.73
N ILE A 68 -10.59 1.40 6.27
CA ILE A 68 -10.77 0.32 7.27
C ILE A 68 -10.45 0.85 8.67
#